data_AF-A0A6G0TBH6-F1
#
_entry.id   AF-A0A6G0TBH6-F1
#
_cell.length_a   1.000
_cell.length_b   1.000
_cell.length_c   1.000
_cell.angle_alpha   90.00
_cell.angle_beta   90.00
_cell.angle_gamma   90.00
#
_symmetry.space_group_name_H-M   'P 1'
#
loop_
_entity.id
_entity.type
_entity.pdbx_description
1 polymer ?
#
loop_
_entity_poly.entity_id
_entity_poly.type
_entity_poly.pdbx_seq_one_letter_code
_entity_poly.pdbx_strand_id
1 'polypeptide(L)'
;MSALINRRKRIRLNSGVPNEDDASPNVTDSAPDNNVSEDNATPMKEENDFELDSEQDDPTGLEGAAFHSRLPFDKMTSNEAYCFSDVAHGPTQTQKVFLHIRNRLLQQWLDNPKQQLLLESALPLIEPPFNTDKVLIQRIYAYLERHGFINFGVFKRLKPLPVKKVGKAIVIGAGIAGLAAAQQMQQFGMEVVVLEARDRVGGRIATFRKNSYVADLGAMVVTGLGGNPVTVLSKQINMELHRIRQKCPLYEPGKLNALVSTQVPKEKDEMVEKEFNRLLEATSYLSHQLDFNYCDGKPVSLGHALEWVIKLQEKHVKEKLIQYMKNVVALQERLKINYNKLLQVEETLKDLSAQKKENAEEKSSDATAHFAYLAATREIALNVKQWDVLIEEKKEIEEKLKEMEASPPSDVYLSTKDRQILDWHFANLEFANATPLNNLSLKHWDQDDDFEFTGNHLTG
;
A
#
# COMPACT_ATOMS: atom_id res chain seq x y z
N MET A 1 8.80 -4.69 -12.03
CA MET A 1 9.75 -4.96 -10.92
C MET A 1 9.89 -3.76 -9.99
N SER A 2 10.25 -2.57 -10.49
CA SER A 2 10.25 -1.32 -9.70
C SER A 2 8.85 -0.98 -9.16
N ALA A 3 7.81 -1.28 -9.96
CA ALA A 3 6.41 -0.99 -9.63
C ALA A 3 6.00 -1.64 -8.31
N LEU A 4 6.48 -2.85 -8.04
CA LEU A 4 6.15 -3.61 -6.84
C LEU A 4 6.63 -2.96 -5.55
N ILE A 5 7.87 -2.48 -5.54
CA ILE A 5 8.53 -2.14 -4.28
C ILE A 5 8.13 -0.72 -3.86
N ASN A 6 8.05 0.24 -4.78
CA ASN A 6 7.42 1.54 -4.48
C ASN A 6 5.87 1.49 -4.39
N ARG A 7 5.16 0.51 -4.99
CA ARG A 7 3.70 0.36 -4.76
C ARG A 7 3.38 -0.13 -3.34
N ARG A 8 4.31 -0.78 -2.63
CA ARG A 8 4.22 -1.01 -1.17
C ARG A 8 4.21 0.31 -0.38
N LYS A 9 4.97 1.34 -0.79
CA LYS A 9 4.95 2.68 -0.15
C LYS A 9 3.57 3.35 -0.14
N ARG A 10 2.74 3.16 -1.17
CA ARG A 10 1.39 3.78 -1.23
C ARG A 10 0.41 3.20 -0.21
N ILE A 11 0.57 1.94 0.18
CA ILE A 11 -0.32 1.26 1.15
C ILE A 11 -0.23 1.94 2.52
N ARG A 12 0.95 2.44 2.90
CA ARG A 12 1.18 3.07 4.23
C ARG A 12 0.76 4.54 4.31
N LEU A 13 0.80 5.31 3.22
CA LEU A 13 0.39 6.71 3.22
C LEU A 13 -1.12 6.90 3.55
N ASN A 14 -1.94 5.87 3.33
CA ASN A 14 -3.37 5.90 3.65
C ASN A 14 -3.74 5.27 5.02
N SER A 15 -2.79 4.63 5.72
CA SER A 15 -3.04 3.97 7.01
C SER A 15 -2.59 4.81 8.22
N GLY A 16 -2.34 6.10 8.04
CA GLY A 16 -2.04 7.04 9.13
C GLY A 16 -3.28 7.29 9.97
N VAL A 17 -3.23 6.91 11.25
CA VAL A 17 -4.20 7.33 12.27
C VAL A 17 -4.23 8.87 12.33
N PRO A 18 -5.40 9.53 12.29
CA PRO A 18 -5.46 10.98 12.47
C PRO A 18 -5.02 11.31 13.90
N ASN A 19 -4.01 12.17 14.05
CA ASN A 19 -3.75 12.82 15.34
C ASN A 19 -4.93 13.76 15.64
N GLU A 20 -5.70 13.39 16.66
CA GLU A 20 -6.53 14.34 17.42
C GLU A 20 -5.58 15.27 18.16
N ASP A 21 -5.57 16.56 17.78
CA ASP A 21 -5.38 17.73 18.65
C ASP A 21 -5.06 18.94 17.77
N ASP A 22 -6.09 19.66 17.33
CA ASP A 22 -6.10 21.12 17.42
C ASP A 22 -7.51 21.66 17.13
N ALA A 23 -8.24 21.91 18.22
CA ALA A 23 -9.45 22.69 18.20
C ALA A 23 -9.12 24.12 18.60
N SER A 24 -9.40 25.11 17.74
CA SER A 24 -10.11 26.35 18.09
C SER A 24 -10.30 27.30 16.89
N PRO A 25 -11.34 28.17 16.93
CA PRO A 25 -12.01 28.70 15.74
C PRO A 25 -11.78 30.21 15.52
N ASN A 26 -12.11 30.71 14.32
CA ASN A 26 -12.74 32.02 14.04
C ASN A 26 -12.85 32.19 12.50
N VAL A 27 -14.04 32.26 11.87
CA VAL A 27 -15.09 33.31 11.84
C VAL A 27 -14.78 34.45 10.84
N THR A 28 -15.66 34.54 9.81
CA THR A 28 -16.04 35.70 8.95
C THR A 28 -15.00 36.24 7.96
N ASP A 29 -15.30 36.77 6.76
CA ASP A 29 -16.56 37.15 6.10
C ASP A 29 -16.35 37.32 4.57
N SER A 30 -17.46 37.35 3.83
CA SER A 30 -17.75 38.09 2.60
C SER A 30 -16.89 37.97 1.32
N ALA A 31 -17.57 37.54 0.24
CA ALA A 31 -17.24 37.64 -1.18
C ALA A 31 -17.43 39.08 -1.74
N PRO A 32 -17.55 39.31 -3.07
CA PRO A 32 -16.83 38.79 -4.25
C PRO A 32 -16.21 39.95 -5.07
N ASP A 33 -15.42 39.69 -6.11
CA ASP A 33 -15.64 40.44 -7.37
C ASP A 33 -15.01 39.81 -8.62
N ASN A 34 -15.74 40.01 -9.70
CA ASN A 34 -15.49 39.60 -11.07
C ASN A 34 -14.23 40.29 -11.66
N ASN A 35 -13.62 39.70 -12.69
CA ASN A 35 -13.93 40.01 -14.10
C ASN A 35 -12.74 39.80 -15.07
N VAL A 36 -13.10 39.34 -16.27
CA VAL A 36 -12.45 39.49 -17.59
C VAL A 36 -11.31 38.53 -18.02
N SER A 37 -11.68 37.82 -19.08
CA SER A 37 -10.97 37.04 -20.10
C SER A 37 -9.84 37.76 -20.85
N GLU A 38 -8.82 37.02 -21.29
CA GLU A 38 -8.29 37.17 -22.66
C GLU A 38 -7.50 35.93 -23.08
N ASP A 39 -7.87 35.40 -24.25
CA ASP A 39 -7.25 34.29 -24.96
C ASP A 39 -5.81 34.60 -25.36
N ASN A 40 -4.90 33.65 -25.17
CA ASN A 40 -3.75 33.49 -26.05
C ASN A 40 -3.30 32.03 -26.13
N ALA A 41 -3.37 31.51 -27.36
CA ALA A 41 -2.97 30.16 -27.75
C ALA A 41 -1.50 29.88 -27.38
N THR A 42 -1.26 28.75 -26.72
CA THR A 42 0.09 28.25 -26.39
C THR A 42 0.29 26.87 -27.06
N PRO A 43 1.44 26.61 -27.72
CA PRO A 43 1.66 25.37 -28.45
C PRO A 43 1.77 24.17 -27.51
N MET A 44 1.28 23.02 -27.97
CA MET A 44 1.30 21.73 -27.26
C MET A 44 2.70 21.46 -26.67
N LYS A 45 2.83 21.62 -25.36
CA LYS A 45 3.94 21.06 -24.60
C LYS A 45 3.64 19.59 -24.39
N GLU A 46 4.58 18.74 -24.79
CA GLU A 46 4.65 17.36 -24.31
C GLU A 46 4.54 17.40 -22.78
N GLU A 47 3.45 16.83 -22.25
CA GLU A 47 3.28 16.60 -20.83
C GLU A 47 4.33 15.57 -20.41
N ASN A 48 5.50 16.09 -20.01
CA ASN A 48 6.38 15.36 -19.12
C ASN A 48 5.63 15.21 -17.79
N ASP A 49 4.86 14.14 -17.67
CA ASP A 49 4.43 13.54 -16.40
C ASP A 49 5.70 13.16 -15.62
N PHE A 50 6.37 14.15 -15.05
CA PHE A 50 7.26 13.94 -13.92
C PHE A 50 6.35 13.59 -12.74
N GLU A 51 6.02 12.31 -12.61
CA GLU A 51 5.54 11.76 -11.35
C GLU A 51 6.54 12.22 -10.27
N LEU A 52 6.07 13.14 -9.41
CA LEU A 52 6.68 13.50 -8.14
C LEU A 52 6.67 12.25 -7.25
N ASP A 53 7.57 11.32 -7.51
CA ASP A 53 8.02 10.39 -6.49
C ASP A 53 8.60 11.28 -5.37
N SER A 54 8.06 11.15 -4.17
CA SER A 54 8.61 11.81 -2.99
C SER A 54 10.05 11.35 -2.79
N GLU A 55 11.00 12.10 -3.35
CA GLU A 55 12.40 12.05 -2.97
C GLU A 55 12.45 12.56 -1.53
N GLN A 56 12.15 11.68 -0.59
CA GLN A 56 12.45 11.90 0.80
C GLN A 56 13.97 11.99 0.85
N ASP A 57 14.51 13.20 0.93
CA ASP A 57 15.94 13.43 0.92
C ASP A 57 16.57 12.61 2.04
N ASP A 58 17.44 11.66 1.65
CA ASP A 58 18.18 10.86 2.61
C ASP A 58 18.92 11.81 3.58
N PRO A 59 18.96 11.51 4.89
CA PRO A 59 19.68 12.34 5.84
C PRO A 59 21.13 12.55 5.41
N THR A 60 21.70 13.72 5.70
CA THR A 60 23.08 14.07 5.32
C THR A 60 23.99 14.15 6.54
N GLY A 61 25.29 14.32 6.32
CA GLY A 61 26.27 14.46 7.40
C GLY A 61 26.40 13.19 8.27
N LEU A 62 26.47 13.39 9.58
CA LEU A 62 26.64 12.29 10.56
C LEU A 62 25.37 11.44 10.70
N GLU A 63 24.20 12.06 10.57
CA GLU A 63 22.92 11.36 10.57
C GLU A 63 22.79 10.47 9.34
N GLY A 64 23.14 11.00 8.17
CA GLY A 64 23.23 10.23 6.92
C GLY A 64 24.18 9.05 7.03
N ALA A 65 25.36 9.23 7.64
CA ALA A 65 26.31 8.14 7.82
C ALA A 65 25.76 6.98 8.68
N ALA A 66 25.03 7.31 9.75
CA ALA A 66 24.35 6.31 10.58
C ALA A 66 23.23 5.62 9.79
N PHE A 67 22.39 6.39 9.08
CA PHE A 67 21.31 5.90 8.23
C PHE A 67 21.81 4.94 7.14
N HIS A 68 22.82 5.34 6.36
CA HIS A 68 23.43 4.48 5.32
C HIS A 68 24.10 3.22 5.88
N SER A 69 24.39 3.21 7.19
CA SER A 69 24.93 2.06 7.91
C SER A 69 23.86 1.24 8.64
N ARG A 70 22.57 1.60 8.52
CA ARG A 70 21.42 0.97 9.20
C ARG A 70 21.54 1.02 10.73
N LEU A 71 22.02 2.15 11.25
CA LEU A 71 22.18 2.39 12.67
C LEU A 71 21.37 3.63 13.08
N PRO A 72 20.70 3.61 14.25
CA PRO A 72 20.06 4.81 14.79
C PRO A 72 21.13 5.86 15.10
N PHE A 73 20.92 7.09 14.63
CA PHE A 73 21.89 8.17 14.77
C PHE A 73 22.15 8.57 16.24
N ASP A 74 21.10 8.61 17.04
CA ASP A 74 21.04 9.18 18.38
C ASP A 74 20.93 8.14 19.51
N LYS A 75 21.01 6.84 19.16
CA LYS A 75 20.86 5.74 20.11
C LYS A 75 21.89 4.63 19.87
N MET A 76 22.31 3.97 20.95
CA MET A 76 23.10 2.75 20.86
C MET A 76 22.20 1.54 20.56
N THR A 77 22.65 0.67 19.66
CA THR A 77 22.03 -0.63 19.40
C THR A 77 22.32 -1.62 20.53
N SER A 78 21.56 -2.72 20.60
CA SER A 78 21.78 -3.78 21.58
C SER A 78 23.18 -4.40 21.49
N ASN A 79 23.72 -4.54 20.28
CA ASN A 79 25.08 -5.07 20.06
C ASN A 79 26.15 -4.08 20.53
N GLU A 80 25.98 -2.78 20.26
CA GLU A 80 26.87 -1.74 20.79
C GLU A 80 26.81 -1.71 22.32
N ALA A 81 25.61 -1.76 22.91
CA ALA A 81 25.44 -1.77 24.35
C ALA A 81 26.10 -2.99 25.02
N TYR A 82 26.10 -4.14 24.35
CA TYR A 82 26.80 -5.35 24.80
C TYR A 82 28.33 -5.18 24.75
N CYS A 83 28.89 -4.69 23.64
CA CYS A 83 30.34 -4.52 23.49
C CYS A 83 30.92 -3.33 24.28
N PHE A 84 30.08 -2.36 24.62
CA PHE A 84 30.44 -1.14 25.34
C PHE A 84 29.55 -0.97 26.57
N SER A 85 29.47 -2.02 27.40
CA SER A 85 28.62 -2.04 28.58
C SER A 85 28.95 -0.91 29.56
N ASP A 86 30.21 -0.50 29.65
CA ASP A 86 30.70 0.64 30.41
C ASP A 86 30.13 1.99 29.92
N VAL A 87 29.98 2.14 28.59
CA VAL A 87 29.38 3.33 27.97
C VAL A 87 27.86 3.30 28.13
N ALA A 88 27.23 2.14 27.89
CA ALA A 88 25.79 1.98 27.89
C ALA A 88 25.15 2.20 29.27
N HIS A 89 25.82 1.77 30.35
CA HIS A 89 25.38 2.03 31.73
C HIS A 89 25.98 3.33 32.31
N GLY A 90 26.82 4.01 31.53
CA GLY A 90 27.45 5.27 31.91
C GLY A 90 26.53 6.49 31.70
N PRO A 91 27.03 7.69 32.01
CA PRO A 91 26.29 8.94 31.83
C PRO A 91 25.87 9.17 30.37
N THR A 92 24.73 9.83 30.17
CA THR A 92 24.22 10.19 28.82
C THR A 92 25.23 10.97 27.98
N GLN A 93 26.06 11.80 28.61
CA GLN A 93 27.11 12.54 27.89
C GLN A 93 28.15 11.61 27.26
N THR A 94 28.54 10.53 27.94
CA THR A 94 29.48 9.54 27.40
C THR A 94 28.86 8.79 26.23
N GLN A 95 27.57 8.47 26.30
CA GLN A 95 26.84 7.86 25.19
C GLN A 95 26.80 8.79 23.97
N LYS A 96 26.55 10.09 24.16
CA LYS A 96 26.59 11.09 23.08
C LYS A 96 27.97 11.20 22.43
N VAL A 97 29.04 11.15 23.23
CA VAL A 97 30.42 11.12 22.72
C VAL A 97 30.68 9.87 21.88
N PHE A 98 30.27 8.69 22.37
CA PHE A 98 30.36 7.44 21.62
C PHE A 98 29.64 7.51 20.27
N LEU A 99 28.38 7.98 20.26
CA LEU A 99 27.56 8.06 19.05
C LEU A 99 28.18 9.02 18.03
N HIS A 100 28.70 10.17 18.47
CA HIS A 100 29.39 11.11 17.61
C HIS A 100 30.62 10.48 16.95
N ILE A 101 31.50 9.85 17.73
CA ILE A 101 32.71 9.19 17.22
C ILE A 101 32.35 8.08 16.22
N ARG A 102 31.37 7.24 16.57
CA ARG A 102 30.86 6.19 15.69
C ARG A 102 30.39 6.77 14.34
N ASN A 103 29.50 7.76 14.37
CA ASN A 103 28.94 8.36 13.16
C ASN A 103 30.01 9.05 12.31
N ARG A 104 31.01 9.67 12.95
CA ARG A 104 32.12 10.32 12.25
C ARG A 104 33.01 9.32 11.54
N LEU A 105 33.33 8.19 12.17
CA LEU A 105 34.10 7.11 11.54
C LEU A 105 33.33 6.46 10.38
N LEU A 106 32.02 6.25 10.52
CA LEU A 106 31.17 5.77 9.43
C LEU A 106 31.19 6.74 8.24
N GLN A 107 31.03 8.04 8.51
CA GLN A 107 31.03 9.08 7.49
C GLN A 107 32.34 9.07 6.70
N GLN A 108 33.47 9.08 7.39
CA GLN A 108 34.79 9.06 6.74
C GLN A 108 35.01 7.84 5.84
N TRP A 109 34.48 6.68 6.22
CA TRP A 109 34.51 5.49 5.35
C TRP A 109 33.60 5.64 4.13
N LEU A 110 32.37 6.12 4.32
CA LEU A 110 31.36 6.28 3.26
C LEU A 110 31.74 7.35 2.22
N ASP A 111 32.52 8.36 2.63
CA ASP A 111 33.05 9.41 1.76
C ASP A 111 34.10 8.86 0.77
N ASN A 112 34.90 7.88 1.19
CA ASN A 112 35.92 7.26 0.32
C ASN A 112 36.04 5.74 0.54
N PRO A 113 35.03 4.95 0.11
CA PRO A 113 35.01 3.51 0.35
C PRO A 113 35.97 2.72 -0.56
N LYS A 114 36.67 3.40 -1.47
CA LYS A 114 37.65 2.78 -2.39
C LYS A 114 39.00 2.53 -1.73
N GLN A 115 39.24 3.07 -0.53
CA GLN A 115 40.50 2.95 0.18
C GLN A 115 40.26 2.60 1.64
N GLN A 116 41.12 1.78 2.22
CA GLN A 116 41.08 1.44 3.64
C GLN A 116 41.10 2.70 4.51
N LEU A 117 40.12 2.84 5.40
CA LEU A 117 40.14 3.81 6.48
C LEU A 117 41.09 3.30 7.56
N LEU A 118 42.18 4.03 7.82
CA LEU A 118 43.11 3.74 8.91
C LEU A 118 42.80 4.60 10.13
N LEU A 119 42.88 4.03 11.33
CA LEU A 119 42.68 4.78 12.57
C LEU A 119 43.61 6.01 12.67
N GLU A 120 44.86 5.87 12.23
CA GLU A 120 45.85 6.97 12.26
C GLU A 120 45.46 8.13 11.33
N SER A 121 44.78 7.83 10.22
CA SER A 121 44.27 8.83 9.28
C SER A 121 42.93 9.40 9.72
N ALA A 122 42.13 8.61 10.46
CA ALA A 122 40.80 9.01 10.89
C ALA A 122 40.81 9.93 12.12
N LEU A 123 41.72 9.68 13.07
CA LEU A 123 41.78 10.37 14.35
C LEU A 123 41.97 11.89 14.23
N PRO A 124 42.82 12.44 13.35
CA PRO A 124 42.95 13.89 13.17
C PRO A 124 41.70 14.58 12.62
N LEU A 125 40.81 13.83 11.98
CA LEU A 125 39.55 14.29 11.40
C LEU A 125 38.37 14.17 12.38
N ILE A 126 38.64 13.79 13.63
CA ILE A 126 37.68 13.85 14.73
C ILE A 126 37.95 15.14 15.51
N GLU A 127 36.89 15.90 15.74
CA GLU A 127 36.92 17.26 16.24
C GLU A 127 36.91 17.28 17.77
N PRO A 128 37.58 18.25 18.43
CA PRO A 128 37.42 18.45 19.87
C PRO A 128 35.95 18.74 20.24
N PRO A 129 35.44 18.24 21.37
CA PRO A 129 36.13 17.46 22.41
C PRO A 129 36.18 15.94 22.14
N PHE A 130 35.64 15.45 21.03
CA PHE A 130 35.45 14.02 20.76
C PHE A 130 36.76 13.26 20.46
N ASN A 131 37.84 13.97 20.14
CA ASN A 131 39.16 13.38 19.86
C ASN A 131 40.07 13.17 21.09
N THR A 132 39.55 13.47 22.29
CA THR A 132 40.34 13.44 23.54
C THR A 132 40.59 12.01 24.03
N ASP A 133 39.55 11.17 24.10
CA ASP A 133 39.66 9.77 24.54
C ASP A 133 40.05 8.84 23.37
N LYS A 134 41.36 8.70 23.17
CA LYS A 134 41.91 7.85 22.11
C LYS A 134 41.60 6.37 22.30
N VAL A 135 41.44 5.91 23.55
CA VAL A 135 41.16 4.49 23.83
C VAL A 135 39.73 4.17 23.42
N LEU A 136 38.78 5.06 23.72
CA LEU A 136 37.40 4.91 23.27
C LEU A 136 37.32 4.92 21.74
N ILE A 137 37.98 5.85 21.06
CA ILE A 137 38.01 5.91 19.59
C ILE A 137 38.58 4.61 19.01
N GLN A 138 39.69 4.10 19.55
CA GLN A 138 40.29 2.85 19.10
C GLN A 138 39.33 1.65 19.27
N ARG A 139 38.61 1.58 20.40
CA ARG A 139 37.60 0.53 20.63
C ARG A 139 36.45 0.63 19.63
N ILE A 140 35.94 1.84 19.36
CA ILE A 140 34.84 2.08 18.39
C ILE A 140 35.30 1.71 16.98
N TYR A 141 36.47 2.18 16.55
CA TYR A 141 37.05 1.81 15.26
C TYR A 141 37.17 0.30 15.12
N ALA A 142 37.74 -0.38 16.13
CA ALA A 142 37.90 -1.83 16.11
C ALA A 142 36.55 -2.57 16.07
N TYR A 143 35.52 -2.05 16.75
CA TYR A 143 34.15 -2.58 16.68
C TYR A 143 33.57 -2.45 15.27
N LEU A 144 33.64 -1.26 14.67
CA LEU A 144 33.10 -1.00 13.33
C LEU A 144 33.80 -1.84 12.26
N GLU A 145 35.13 -1.94 12.32
CA GLU A 145 35.92 -2.78 11.41
C GLU A 145 35.59 -4.26 11.59
N ARG A 146 35.50 -4.74 12.84
CA ARG A 146 35.19 -6.14 13.16
C ARG A 146 33.82 -6.59 12.65
N HIS A 147 32.81 -5.71 12.75
CA HIS A 147 31.43 -6.02 12.35
C HIS A 147 31.12 -5.64 10.90
N GLY A 148 32.11 -5.15 10.14
CA GLY A 148 31.96 -4.85 8.72
C GLY A 148 31.13 -3.59 8.42
N PHE A 149 31.11 -2.62 9.34
CA PHE A 149 30.52 -1.30 9.08
C PHE A 149 31.46 -0.39 8.30
N ILE A 150 32.77 -0.55 8.49
CA ILE A 150 33.83 0.11 7.73
C ILE A 150 34.79 -0.93 7.19
N ASN A 151 35.62 -0.56 6.21
CA ASN A 151 36.65 -1.43 5.63
C ASN A 151 36.09 -2.78 5.14
N PHE A 152 34.93 -2.77 4.47
CA PHE A 152 34.33 -3.96 3.87
C PHE A 152 34.28 -3.86 2.34
N GLY A 153 34.13 -4.99 1.67
CA GLY A 153 34.05 -5.06 0.20
C GLY A 153 35.43 -4.93 -0.46
N VAL A 154 35.48 -4.30 -1.64
CA VAL A 154 36.66 -4.23 -2.50
C VAL A 154 37.29 -2.84 -2.43
N PHE A 155 38.37 -2.71 -1.66
CA PHE A 155 39.07 -1.43 -1.48
C PHE A 155 40.58 -1.58 -1.53
N LYS A 156 41.27 -0.49 -1.85
CA LYS A 156 42.74 -0.41 -1.79
C LYS A 156 43.18 -0.48 -0.34
N ARG A 157 43.82 -1.58 0.01
CA ARG A 157 44.42 -1.80 1.32
C ARG A 157 45.71 -0.99 1.45
N LEU A 158 45.86 -0.28 2.57
CA LEU A 158 47.04 0.53 2.87
C LEU A 158 48.03 -0.20 3.78
N LYS A 159 47.54 -0.99 4.73
CA LYS A 159 48.38 -1.86 5.58
C LYS A 159 48.39 -3.29 5.03
N PRO A 160 49.55 -3.89 4.73
CA PRO A 160 49.62 -5.25 4.21
C PRO A 160 48.96 -6.24 5.16
N LEU A 161 48.46 -7.35 4.62
CA LEU A 161 47.91 -8.43 5.45
C LEU A 161 49.00 -8.99 6.36
N PRO A 162 48.66 -9.42 7.59
CA PRO A 162 49.60 -10.11 8.46
C PRO A 162 50.20 -11.32 7.75
N VAL A 163 51.53 -11.43 7.74
CA VAL A 163 52.25 -12.56 7.12
C VAL A 163 51.91 -13.88 7.83
N LYS A 164 51.86 -13.83 9.17
CA LYS A 164 51.45 -14.97 9.98
C LYS A 164 49.93 -14.97 10.12
N LYS A 165 49.30 -15.97 9.52
CA LYS A 165 47.86 -16.19 9.66
C LYS A 165 47.52 -16.82 11.00
N VAL A 166 46.37 -16.46 11.57
CA VAL A 166 45.87 -16.98 12.84
C VAL A 166 44.49 -17.58 12.62
N GLY A 167 44.34 -18.88 12.89
CA GLY A 167 43.11 -19.63 12.67
C GLY A 167 42.91 -20.05 11.22
N LYS A 168 42.18 -21.16 11.05
CA LYS A 168 41.79 -21.71 9.74
C LYS A 168 40.27 -21.80 9.66
N ALA A 169 39.69 -21.37 8.55
CA ALA A 169 38.27 -21.46 8.27
C ALA A 169 38.01 -22.05 6.88
N ILE A 170 37.00 -22.90 6.78
CA ILE A 170 36.47 -23.37 5.49
C ILE A 170 35.09 -22.74 5.33
N VAL A 171 34.87 -22.07 4.20
CA VAL A 171 33.58 -21.51 3.80
C VAL A 171 32.98 -22.41 2.72
N ILE A 172 31.79 -22.94 2.97
CA ILE A 172 31.06 -23.78 2.01
C ILE A 172 30.13 -22.86 1.20
N GLY A 173 30.40 -22.73 -0.09
CA GLY A 173 29.68 -21.90 -1.06
C GLY A 173 30.35 -20.56 -1.34
N ALA A 174 30.62 -20.28 -2.61
CA ALA A 174 31.15 -19.01 -3.11
C ALA A 174 30.05 -18.08 -3.66
N GLY A 175 28.87 -18.07 -3.01
CA GLY A 175 27.87 -17.01 -3.18
C GLY A 175 28.27 -15.72 -2.47
N ILE A 176 27.51 -14.63 -2.64
CA ILE A 176 27.87 -13.31 -2.08
C ILE A 176 28.10 -13.33 -0.56
N ALA A 177 27.30 -14.07 0.20
CA ALA A 177 27.48 -14.22 1.65
C ALA A 177 28.80 -14.91 2.01
N GLY A 178 29.14 -16.01 1.33
CA GLY A 178 30.38 -16.74 1.55
C GLY A 178 31.61 -15.95 1.14
N LEU A 179 31.56 -15.24 0.01
CA LEU A 179 32.63 -14.37 -0.46
C LEU A 179 32.87 -13.19 0.49
N ALA A 180 31.82 -12.53 0.96
CA ALA A 180 31.92 -11.42 1.91
C ALA A 180 32.55 -11.88 3.24
N ALA A 181 32.10 -13.02 3.78
CA ALA A 181 32.66 -13.59 5.00
C ALA A 181 34.13 -14.01 4.82
N ALA A 182 34.44 -14.70 3.72
CA ALA A 182 35.81 -15.11 3.42
C ALA A 182 36.76 -13.92 3.28
N GLN A 183 36.30 -12.87 2.61
CA GLN A 183 37.04 -11.63 2.46
C GLN A 183 37.31 -10.98 3.82
N GLN A 184 36.29 -10.80 4.68
CA GLN A 184 36.48 -10.22 6.02
C GLN A 184 37.42 -11.06 6.90
N MET A 185 37.25 -12.38 6.95
CA MET A 185 38.13 -13.25 7.74
C MET A 185 39.59 -13.21 7.25
N GLN A 186 39.80 -13.22 5.94
CA GLN A 186 41.13 -13.06 5.36
C GLN A 186 41.72 -11.69 5.74
N GLN A 187 40.92 -10.63 5.70
CA GLN A 187 41.32 -9.28 6.09
C GLN A 187 41.74 -9.18 7.57
N PHE A 188 41.17 -10.01 8.44
CA PHE A 188 41.57 -10.14 9.85
C PHE A 188 42.78 -11.07 10.07
N GLY A 189 43.39 -11.57 8.99
CA GLY A 189 44.59 -12.40 9.05
C GLY A 189 44.31 -13.89 9.26
N MET A 190 43.12 -14.39 8.97
CA MET A 190 42.84 -15.83 8.99
C MET A 190 43.27 -16.53 7.70
N GLU A 191 43.52 -17.84 7.78
CA GLU A 191 43.61 -18.70 6.60
C GLU A 191 42.20 -19.18 6.21
N VAL A 192 41.74 -18.80 5.02
CA VAL A 192 40.38 -19.11 4.56
C VAL A 192 40.44 -19.90 3.26
N VAL A 193 39.71 -21.00 3.21
CA VAL A 193 39.48 -21.79 1.99
C VAL A 193 37.99 -21.75 1.67
N VAL A 194 37.64 -21.45 0.42
CA VAL A 194 36.25 -21.45 -0.05
C VAL A 194 36.03 -22.68 -0.94
N LEU A 195 35.01 -23.47 -0.63
CA LEU A 195 34.62 -24.65 -1.41
C LEU A 195 33.31 -24.35 -2.15
N GLU A 196 33.35 -24.33 -3.49
CA GLU A 196 32.18 -24.11 -4.33
C GLU A 196 31.90 -25.36 -5.17
N ALA A 197 30.64 -25.75 -5.24
CA ALA A 197 30.22 -26.95 -5.97
C ALA A 197 30.13 -26.70 -7.49
N ARG A 198 29.86 -25.45 -7.88
CA ARG A 198 29.78 -25.02 -9.29
C ARG A 198 31.15 -24.67 -9.86
N ASP A 199 31.21 -24.56 -11.17
CA ASP A 199 32.35 -24.08 -11.94
C ASP A 199 32.48 -22.54 -11.97
N ARG A 200 31.70 -21.84 -11.14
CA ARG A 200 31.67 -20.38 -11.05
C ARG A 200 31.34 -19.91 -9.64
N VAL A 201 31.76 -18.69 -9.33
CA VAL A 201 31.32 -17.96 -8.13
C VAL A 201 29.94 -17.31 -8.32
N GLY A 202 29.43 -16.63 -7.29
CA GLY A 202 28.22 -15.81 -7.33
C GLY A 202 26.95 -16.55 -6.88
N GLY A 203 26.92 -17.89 -6.99
CA GLY A 203 25.79 -18.70 -6.56
C GLY A 203 24.49 -18.32 -7.29
N ARG A 204 23.53 -17.76 -6.55
CA ARG A 204 22.25 -17.26 -7.08
C ARG A 204 22.36 -15.93 -7.85
N ILE A 205 23.50 -15.25 -7.81
CA ILE A 205 23.81 -14.14 -8.71
C ILE A 205 24.48 -14.75 -9.94
N ALA A 206 23.77 -14.78 -11.06
CA ALA A 206 24.17 -15.55 -12.23
C ALA A 206 23.83 -14.79 -13.52
N THR A 207 24.87 -14.30 -14.19
CA THR A 207 24.72 -13.56 -15.45
C THR A 207 25.00 -14.49 -16.64
N PHE A 208 24.03 -14.62 -17.53
CA PHE A 208 24.22 -15.18 -18.86
C PHE A 208 24.95 -14.17 -19.74
N ARG A 209 26.01 -14.63 -20.43
CA ARG A 209 26.81 -13.80 -21.34
C ARG A 209 27.06 -14.56 -22.63
N LYS A 210 26.63 -14.00 -23.76
CA LYS A 210 26.91 -14.56 -25.10
C LYS A 210 27.00 -13.43 -26.12
N ASN A 211 28.17 -13.26 -26.73
CA ASN A 211 28.47 -12.10 -27.59
C ASN A 211 28.20 -10.78 -26.83
N SER A 212 27.45 -9.85 -27.42
CA SER A 212 27.00 -8.62 -26.77
C SER A 212 25.81 -8.80 -25.84
N TYR A 213 25.19 -9.98 -25.78
CA TYR A 213 24.03 -10.22 -24.93
C TYR A 213 24.45 -10.53 -23.50
N VAL A 214 23.87 -9.78 -22.57
CA VAL A 214 24.04 -9.92 -21.13
C VAL A 214 22.65 -9.95 -20.50
N ALA A 215 22.36 -10.96 -19.70
CA ALA A 215 21.10 -11.09 -18.99
C ALA A 215 21.30 -11.79 -17.65
N ASP A 216 20.77 -11.23 -16.56
CA ASP A 216 20.80 -11.89 -15.27
C ASP A 216 19.68 -12.92 -15.14
N LEU A 217 20.06 -14.15 -14.80
CA LEU A 217 19.16 -15.27 -14.52
C LEU A 217 18.79 -15.36 -13.03
N GLY A 218 19.39 -14.49 -12.20
CA GLY A 218 19.26 -14.48 -10.75
C GLY A 218 18.94 -13.08 -10.24
N ALA A 219 19.68 -12.61 -9.23
CA ALA A 219 19.53 -11.25 -8.75
C ALA A 219 19.87 -10.24 -9.85
N MET A 220 18.93 -9.35 -10.17
CA MET A 220 19.07 -8.32 -11.22
C MET A 220 18.68 -6.91 -10.73
N VAL A 221 18.08 -6.78 -9.54
CA VAL A 221 17.60 -5.50 -9.02
C VAL A 221 18.31 -5.15 -7.72
N VAL A 222 18.77 -3.90 -7.65
CA VAL A 222 19.20 -3.24 -6.41
C VAL A 222 18.01 -2.46 -5.86
N THR A 223 17.52 -2.87 -4.69
CA THR A 223 16.33 -2.30 -4.09
C THR A 223 16.66 -1.04 -3.29
N GLY A 224 16.60 0.14 -3.90
CA GLY A 224 16.96 1.40 -3.23
C GLY A 224 18.45 1.50 -2.88
N LEU A 225 18.94 2.71 -2.65
CA LEU A 225 20.35 2.97 -2.31
C LEU A 225 20.52 3.53 -0.89
N GLY A 226 19.52 4.19 -0.34
CA GLY A 226 19.59 4.70 1.03
C GLY A 226 19.54 3.56 2.03
N GLY A 227 20.50 3.50 2.95
CA GLY A 227 20.68 2.35 3.85
C GLY A 227 21.28 1.08 3.22
N ASN A 228 21.40 0.98 1.89
CA ASN A 228 21.79 -0.27 1.21
C ASN A 228 23.32 -0.44 1.14
N PRO A 229 23.93 -1.55 1.63
CA PRO A 229 25.37 -1.76 1.56
C PRO A 229 25.88 -1.93 0.12
N VAL A 230 25.01 -2.28 -0.84
CA VAL A 230 25.36 -2.35 -2.26
C VAL A 230 25.76 -0.97 -2.81
N THR A 231 25.30 0.13 -2.21
CA THR A 231 25.74 1.50 -2.55
C THR A 231 27.24 1.70 -2.35
N VAL A 232 27.83 1.05 -1.33
CA VAL A 232 29.28 1.08 -1.09
C VAL A 232 29.99 0.23 -2.15
N LEU A 233 29.46 -0.96 -2.45
CA LEU A 233 30.03 -1.87 -3.44
C LEU A 233 29.98 -1.27 -4.85
N SER A 234 28.88 -0.62 -5.25
CA SER A 234 28.74 -0.01 -6.58
C SER A 234 29.81 1.06 -6.83
N LYS A 235 30.12 1.87 -5.81
CA LYS A 235 31.24 2.82 -5.83
C LYS A 235 32.59 2.10 -5.97
N GLN A 236 32.78 0.97 -5.29
CA GLN A 236 34.04 0.22 -5.29
C GLN A 236 34.36 -0.48 -6.62
N ILE A 237 33.36 -1.11 -7.23
CA ILE A 237 33.53 -1.95 -8.44
C ILE A 237 33.03 -1.28 -9.74
N ASN A 238 32.68 0.00 -9.69
CA ASN A 238 32.21 0.78 -10.84
C ASN A 238 31.02 0.13 -11.56
N MET A 239 29.99 -0.26 -10.79
CA MET A 239 28.74 -0.77 -11.35
C MET A 239 27.97 0.35 -12.04
N GLU A 240 27.57 0.14 -13.28
CA GLU A 240 26.62 1.00 -13.99
C GLU A 240 25.23 0.66 -13.50
N LEU A 241 24.53 1.61 -12.88
CA LEU A 241 23.19 1.39 -12.33
C LEU A 241 22.19 2.27 -13.07
N HIS A 242 21.10 1.66 -13.55
CA HIS A 242 20.04 2.33 -14.29
C HIS A 242 18.73 2.27 -13.52
N ARG A 243 18.05 3.42 -13.37
CA ARG A 243 16.72 3.49 -12.74
C ARG A 243 15.70 2.68 -13.56
N ILE A 244 14.94 1.84 -12.88
CA ILE A 244 13.84 1.10 -13.50
C ILE A 244 12.60 1.99 -13.50
N ARG A 245 12.04 2.26 -14.69
CA ARG A 245 10.79 3.02 -14.85
C ARG A 245 9.61 2.22 -14.30
N GLN A 246 8.69 2.92 -13.64
CA GLN A 246 7.56 2.33 -12.93
C GLN A 246 6.41 1.93 -13.85
N LYS A 247 6.25 2.63 -14.97
CA LYS A 247 5.18 2.39 -15.95
C LYS A 247 5.20 0.94 -16.44
N CYS A 248 4.13 0.21 -16.15
CA CYS A 248 3.97 -1.22 -16.47
C CYS A 248 2.58 -1.47 -17.08
N PRO A 249 2.39 -1.22 -18.39
CA PRO A 249 1.09 -1.44 -19.03
C PRO A 249 0.71 -2.92 -19.03
N LEU A 250 -0.54 -3.21 -18.69
CA LEU A 250 -1.11 -4.56 -18.74
C LEU A 250 -1.78 -4.83 -20.08
N TYR A 251 -1.71 -6.07 -20.55
CA TYR A 251 -2.33 -6.51 -21.80
C TYR A 251 -3.24 -7.71 -21.57
N GLU A 252 -4.45 -7.66 -22.12
CA GLU A 252 -5.38 -8.78 -22.08
C GLU A 252 -4.83 -9.97 -22.89
N PRO A 253 -5.14 -11.22 -22.49
CA PRO A 253 -4.78 -12.38 -23.29
C PRO A 253 -5.40 -12.24 -24.69
N GLY A 254 -4.55 -12.26 -25.72
CA GLY A 254 -5.00 -12.18 -27.11
C GLY A 254 -5.99 -13.30 -27.41
N LYS A 255 -7.05 -13.00 -28.18
CA LYS A 255 -7.90 -14.06 -28.73
C LYS A 255 -7.03 -14.99 -29.58
N LEU A 256 -7.28 -16.29 -29.54
CA LEU A 256 -6.57 -17.25 -30.39
C LEU A 256 -6.64 -16.76 -31.86
N ASN A 257 -5.48 -16.55 -32.50
CA ASN A 257 -5.28 -15.96 -33.84
C ASN A 257 -5.34 -14.41 -33.96
N ALA A 258 -5.39 -13.66 -32.87
CA ALA A 258 -5.21 -12.21 -32.92
C ALA A 258 -3.70 -11.86 -32.90
N LEU A 259 -3.23 -11.16 -33.93
CA LEU A 259 -1.85 -10.65 -34.03
C LEU A 259 -1.56 -9.49 -33.05
N VAL A 260 -2.57 -8.99 -32.34
CA VAL A 260 -2.49 -7.79 -31.51
C VAL A 260 -3.16 -8.05 -30.15
N SER A 261 -2.40 -7.91 -29.07
CA SER A 261 -2.92 -7.88 -27.70
C SER A 261 -3.50 -6.52 -27.39
N THR A 262 -4.68 -6.47 -26.77
CA THR A 262 -5.31 -5.22 -26.35
C THR A 262 -4.78 -4.78 -24.99
N GLN A 263 -4.32 -3.55 -24.88
CA GLN A 263 -3.91 -2.98 -23.60
C GLN A 263 -5.13 -2.81 -22.70
N VAL A 264 -5.00 -3.15 -21.41
CA VAL A 264 -6.03 -2.89 -20.40
C VAL A 264 -6.22 -1.38 -20.27
N PRO A 265 -7.47 -0.87 -20.29
CA PRO A 265 -7.74 0.55 -20.09
C PRO A 265 -7.20 1.06 -18.76
N LYS A 266 -6.62 2.27 -18.75
CA LYS A 266 -5.99 2.88 -17.56
C LYS A 266 -6.94 2.92 -16.35
N GLU A 267 -8.19 3.32 -16.57
CA GLU A 267 -9.22 3.36 -15.51
C GLU A 267 -9.45 1.99 -14.86
N LYS A 268 -9.38 0.91 -15.65
CA LYS A 268 -9.56 -0.46 -15.15
C LYS A 268 -8.33 -0.96 -14.41
N ASP A 269 -7.14 -0.67 -14.92
CA ASP A 269 -5.87 -0.96 -14.25
C ASP A 269 -5.84 -0.31 -12.86
N GLU A 270 -6.12 1.00 -12.78
CA GLU A 270 -6.14 1.76 -11.54
C GLU A 270 -7.23 1.28 -10.56
N MET A 271 -8.43 1.00 -11.06
CA MET A 271 -9.54 0.48 -10.24
C MET A 271 -9.19 -0.86 -9.59
N VAL A 272 -8.65 -1.80 -10.36
CA VAL A 272 -8.29 -3.14 -9.86
C VAL A 272 -7.06 -3.07 -8.95
N GLU A 273 -6.08 -2.22 -9.26
CA GLU A 273 -4.93 -2.00 -8.39
C GLU A 273 -5.34 -1.44 -7.02
N LYS A 274 -6.25 -0.46 -7.01
CA LYS A 274 -6.80 0.08 -5.75
C LYS A 274 -7.51 -1.00 -4.94
N GLU A 275 -8.29 -1.85 -5.61
CA GLU A 275 -9.00 -2.94 -4.95
C GLU A 275 -8.06 -4.02 -4.41
N PHE A 276 -7.00 -4.36 -5.15
CA PHE A 276 -5.93 -5.26 -4.69
C PHE A 276 -5.30 -4.76 -3.38
N ASN A 277 -4.95 -3.47 -3.31
CA ASN A 277 -4.37 -2.89 -2.09
C ASN A 277 -5.37 -2.92 -0.92
N ARG A 278 -6.64 -2.61 -1.18
CA ARG A 278 -7.71 -2.69 -0.17
C ARG A 278 -7.91 -4.11 0.37
N LEU A 279 -7.75 -5.13 -0.47
CA LEU A 279 -7.78 -6.53 -0.06
C LEU A 279 -6.60 -6.87 0.86
N LEU A 280 -5.39 -6.40 0.57
CA LEU A 280 -4.22 -6.60 1.44
C LEU A 280 -4.42 -5.91 2.81
N GLU A 281 -4.89 -4.67 2.83
CA GLU A 281 -5.24 -3.95 4.07
C GLU A 281 -6.28 -4.73 4.90
N ALA A 282 -7.31 -5.26 4.24
CA ALA A 282 -8.33 -6.08 4.90
C ALA A 282 -7.74 -7.38 5.48
N THR A 283 -6.80 -8.03 4.81
CA THR A 283 -6.10 -9.20 5.38
C THR A 283 -5.20 -8.84 6.56
N SER A 284 -4.57 -7.66 6.54
CA SER A 284 -3.81 -7.15 7.68
C SER A 284 -4.72 -6.85 8.87
N TYR A 285 -5.88 -6.25 8.64
CA TYR A 285 -6.92 -6.07 9.66
C TYR A 285 -7.37 -7.40 10.24
N LEU A 286 -7.64 -8.40 9.39
CA LEU A 286 -8.03 -9.76 9.80
C LEU A 286 -6.98 -10.39 10.72
N SER A 287 -5.70 -10.25 10.37
CA SER A 287 -4.55 -10.77 11.12
C SER A 287 -4.34 -10.07 12.47
N HIS A 288 -4.30 -8.74 12.48
CA HIS A 288 -3.84 -7.96 13.62
C HIS A 288 -4.97 -7.51 14.56
N GLN A 289 -6.16 -7.23 14.03
CA GLN A 289 -7.29 -6.72 14.82
C GLN A 289 -8.22 -7.83 15.29
N LEU A 290 -8.44 -8.86 14.45
CA LEU A 290 -9.30 -10.00 14.79
C LEU A 290 -8.53 -11.24 15.26
N ASP A 291 -7.20 -11.16 15.32
CA ASP A 291 -6.28 -12.27 15.63
C ASP A 291 -6.58 -13.56 14.86
N PHE A 292 -7.02 -13.41 13.61
CA PHE A 292 -7.46 -14.53 12.78
C PHE A 292 -6.27 -15.18 12.06
N ASN A 293 -5.35 -15.71 12.87
CA ASN A 293 -4.08 -16.27 12.42
C ASN A 293 -4.09 -17.80 12.34
N TYR A 294 -5.10 -18.44 12.93
CA TYR A 294 -5.26 -19.90 12.96
C TYR A 294 -6.68 -20.31 12.63
N CYS A 295 -6.83 -21.38 11.86
CA CYS A 295 -8.11 -22.02 11.55
C CYS A 295 -7.93 -23.54 11.66
N ASP A 296 -8.78 -24.20 12.45
CA ASP A 296 -8.70 -25.64 12.73
C ASP A 296 -7.30 -26.11 13.19
N GLY A 297 -6.64 -25.29 14.01
CA GLY A 297 -5.31 -25.55 14.55
C GLY A 297 -4.17 -25.40 13.54
N LYS A 298 -4.43 -24.95 12.31
CA LYS A 298 -3.42 -24.67 11.28
C LYS A 298 -3.22 -23.16 11.11
N PRO A 299 -1.98 -22.70 10.85
CA PRO A 299 -1.74 -21.31 10.54
C PRO A 299 -2.45 -20.93 9.23
N VAL A 300 -3.07 -19.75 9.22
CA VAL A 300 -3.72 -19.18 8.04
C VAL A 300 -2.65 -18.62 7.12
N SER A 301 -2.76 -18.92 5.83
CA SER A 301 -1.91 -18.31 4.81
C SER A 301 -2.52 -17.01 4.27
N LEU A 302 -1.71 -16.13 3.69
CA LEU A 302 -2.18 -14.93 2.99
C LEU A 302 -3.20 -15.27 1.88
N GLY A 303 -2.97 -16.32 1.09
CA GLY A 303 -3.89 -16.73 0.02
C GLY A 303 -5.31 -17.08 0.51
N HIS A 304 -5.42 -17.95 1.52
CA HIS A 304 -6.69 -18.24 2.19
C HIS A 304 -7.38 -16.98 2.73
N ALA A 305 -6.65 -16.08 3.38
CA ALA A 305 -7.20 -14.84 3.91
C ALA A 305 -7.78 -13.94 2.80
N LEU A 306 -7.04 -13.75 1.70
CA LEU A 306 -7.51 -13.01 0.53
C LEU A 306 -8.79 -13.62 -0.05
N GLU A 307 -8.83 -14.94 -0.19
CA GLU A 307 -10.01 -15.64 -0.72
C GLU A 307 -11.24 -15.45 0.18
N TRP A 308 -11.07 -15.52 1.50
CA TRP A 308 -12.14 -15.28 2.45
C TRP A 308 -12.63 -13.82 2.44
N VAL A 309 -11.71 -12.85 2.36
CA VAL A 309 -12.08 -11.43 2.22
C VAL A 309 -12.88 -11.21 0.94
N ILE A 310 -12.44 -11.76 -0.20
CA ILE A 310 -13.17 -11.67 -1.48
C ILE A 310 -14.58 -12.27 -1.34
N LYS A 311 -14.70 -13.46 -0.75
CA LYS A 311 -15.99 -14.11 -0.49
C LYS A 311 -16.91 -13.26 0.40
N LEU A 312 -16.35 -12.57 1.39
CA LEU A 312 -17.10 -11.63 2.23
C LEU A 312 -17.58 -10.40 1.43
N GLN A 313 -16.77 -9.86 0.52
CA GLN A 313 -17.20 -8.77 -0.36
C GLN A 313 -18.31 -9.21 -1.33
N GLU A 314 -18.18 -10.39 -1.94
CA GLU A 314 -19.22 -10.97 -2.79
C GLU A 314 -20.53 -11.20 -2.03
N LYS A 315 -20.44 -11.69 -0.79
CA LYS A 315 -21.60 -11.85 0.10
C LYS A 315 -22.26 -10.50 0.38
N HIS A 316 -21.48 -9.46 0.70
CA HIS A 316 -21.99 -8.12 0.98
C HIS A 316 -22.72 -7.50 -0.20
N VAL A 317 -22.22 -7.69 -1.43
CA VAL A 317 -22.90 -7.25 -2.65
C VAL A 317 -24.28 -7.92 -2.78
N LYS A 318 -24.35 -9.23 -2.56
CA LYS A 318 -25.63 -9.98 -2.59
C LYS A 318 -26.59 -9.52 -1.50
N GLU A 319 -26.10 -9.25 -0.29
CA GLU A 319 -26.93 -8.73 0.81
C GLU A 319 -27.53 -7.36 0.48
N LYS A 320 -26.75 -6.46 -0.13
CA LYS A 320 -27.26 -5.17 -0.63
C LYS A 320 -28.33 -5.35 -1.71
N LEU A 321 -28.12 -6.26 -2.65
CA LEU A 321 -29.11 -6.56 -3.70
C LEU A 321 -30.40 -7.12 -3.10
N ILE A 322 -30.30 -8.05 -2.13
CA ILE A 322 -31.46 -8.59 -1.42
C ILE A 322 -32.20 -7.46 -0.68
N GLN A 323 -31.48 -6.56 0.00
CA GLN A 323 -32.10 -5.45 0.72
C GLN A 323 -32.79 -4.48 -0.24
N TYR A 324 -32.17 -4.18 -1.38
CA TYR A 324 -32.76 -3.38 -2.45
C TYR A 324 -34.06 -4.01 -2.95
N MET A 325 -34.04 -5.30 -3.32
CA MET A 325 -35.24 -6.02 -3.79
C MET A 325 -36.34 -6.05 -2.73
N LYS A 326 -36.01 -6.25 -1.44
CA LYS A 326 -36.98 -6.20 -0.34
C LYS A 326 -37.66 -4.83 -0.25
N ASN A 327 -36.89 -3.75 -0.39
CA ASN A 327 -37.43 -2.39 -0.35
C ASN A 327 -38.36 -2.13 -1.55
N VAL A 328 -37.98 -2.59 -2.75
CA VAL A 328 -38.82 -2.50 -3.96
C VAL A 328 -40.13 -3.28 -3.76
N VAL A 329 -40.06 -4.52 -3.29
CA VAL A 329 -41.25 -5.35 -3.03
C VAL A 329 -42.15 -4.69 -1.98
N ALA A 330 -41.58 -4.13 -0.90
CA ALA A 330 -42.36 -3.44 0.11
C ALA A 330 -43.09 -2.20 -0.44
N LEU A 331 -42.46 -1.43 -1.34
CA LEU A 331 -43.10 -0.31 -2.03
C LEU A 331 -44.19 -0.80 -3.00
N GLN A 332 -43.94 -1.86 -3.77
CA GLN A 332 -44.93 -2.45 -4.67
C GLN A 332 -46.13 -3.03 -3.91
N GLU A 333 -45.93 -3.64 -2.75
CA GLU A 333 -47.01 -4.10 -1.87
C GLU A 333 -47.83 -2.93 -1.32
N ARG A 334 -47.17 -1.85 -0.88
CA ARG A 334 -47.85 -0.61 -0.48
C ARG A 334 -48.66 -0.02 -1.62
N LEU A 335 -48.10 0.00 -2.83
CA LEU A 335 -48.78 0.49 -4.03
C LEU A 335 -50.02 -0.36 -4.34
N LYS A 336 -49.90 -1.69 -4.28
CA LYS A 336 -51.01 -2.63 -4.45
C LYS A 336 -52.12 -2.40 -3.42
N ILE A 337 -51.78 -2.20 -2.15
CA ILE A 337 -52.76 -1.89 -1.09
C ILE A 337 -53.45 -0.54 -1.38
N ASN A 338 -52.70 0.47 -1.79
CA ASN A 338 -53.26 1.78 -2.15
C ASN A 338 -54.22 1.66 -3.35
N TYR A 339 -53.85 0.93 -4.41
CA TYR A 339 -54.73 0.64 -5.55
C TYR A 339 -56.02 -0.07 -5.13
N ASN A 340 -55.95 -1.06 -4.24
CA ASN A 340 -57.15 -1.73 -3.72
C ASN A 340 -58.07 -0.76 -2.96
N LYS A 341 -57.50 0.16 -2.17
CA LYS A 341 -58.30 1.19 -1.48
C LYS A 341 -58.93 2.17 -2.46
N LEU A 342 -58.20 2.59 -3.50
CA LEU A 342 -58.75 3.44 -4.57
C LEU A 342 -59.96 2.76 -5.21
N LEU A 343 -59.83 1.49 -5.63
CA LEU A 343 -60.94 0.72 -6.21
C LEU A 343 -62.17 0.65 -5.29
N GLN A 344 -61.98 0.43 -3.99
CA GLN A 344 -63.07 0.43 -3.01
C GLN A 344 -63.77 1.80 -2.88
N VAL A 345 -63.00 2.88 -2.85
CA VAL A 345 -63.56 4.25 -2.82
C VAL A 345 -64.29 4.56 -4.13
N GLU A 346 -63.79 4.09 -5.27
CA GLU A 346 -64.45 4.25 -6.58
C GLU A 346 -65.83 3.57 -6.60
N GLU A 347 -65.91 2.33 -6.11
CA GLU A 347 -67.15 1.57 -6.01
C GLU A 347 -68.14 2.27 -5.07
N THR A 348 -67.68 2.70 -3.90
CA THR A 348 -68.50 3.44 -2.92
C THR A 348 -69.01 4.77 -3.51
N LEU A 349 -68.19 5.50 -4.26
CA LEU A 349 -68.59 6.74 -4.92
C LEU A 349 -69.63 6.51 -6.02
N LYS A 350 -69.55 5.39 -6.75
CA LYS A 350 -70.56 5.01 -7.75
C LYS A 350 -71.91 4.74 -7.07
N ASP A 351 -71.91 3.98 -5.98
CA ASP A 351 -73.12 3.66 -5.22
C ASP A 351 -73.74 4.91 -4.60
N LEU A 352 -72.96 5.76 -3.94
CA LEU A 352 -73.42 7.02 -3.36
C LEU A 352 -73.95 7.99 -4.43
N SER A 353 -73.33 8.02 -5.61
CA SER A 353 -73.79 8.85 -6.73
C SER A 353 -75.13 8.37 -7.30
N ALA A 354 -75.33 7.05 -7.37
CA ALA A 354 -76.61 6.46 -7.75
C ALA A 354 -77.71 6.81 -6.73
N GLN A 355 -77.45 6.61 -5.43
CA GLN A 355 -78.36 6.98 -4.34
C GLN A 355 -78.71 8.47 -4.34
N LYS A 356 -77.71 9.34 -4.52
CA LYS A 356 -77.93 10.79 -4.61
C LYS A 356 -78.83 11.15 -5.79
N LYS A 357 -78.67 10.48 -6.92
CA LYS A 357 -79.50 10.70 -8.12
C LYS A 357 -80.94 10.27 -7.87
N GLU A 358 -81.15 9.10 -7.27
CA GLU A 358 -82.47 8.60 -6.87
C GLU A 358 -83.17 9.56 -5.89
N ASN A 359 -82.46 10.01 -4.86
CA ASN A 359 -82.95 10.99 -3.88
C ASN A 359 -83.26 12.37 -4.49
N ALA A 360 -82.66 12.72 -5.64
CA ALA A 360 -82.91 13.99 -6.33
C ALA A 360 -84.13 13.94 -7.26
N GLU A 361 -84.50 12.76 -7.75
CA GLU A 361 -85.66 12.53 -8.61
C GLU A 361 -86.97 12.42 -7.79
N GLU A 362 -86.86 12.23 -6.47
CA GLU A 362 -87.97 12.11 -5.53
C GLU A 362 -88.63 13.48 -5.22
N LYS A 363 -89.84 13.74 -5.75
CA LYS A 363 -90.57 15.03 -5.67
C LYS A 363 -91.26 15.32 -4.32
N SER A 364 -90.94 14.58 -3.26
CA SER A 364 -91.57 14.73 -1.94
C SER A 364 -91.02 15.95 -1.19
N SER A 365 -91.89 16.85 -0.71
CA SER A 365 -91.52 18.03 0.10
C SER A 365 -91.29 17.69 1.58
N ASP A 366 -90.80 16.49 1.89
CA ASP A 366 -90.51 16.05 3.25
C ASP A 366 -89.06 16.38 3.63
N ALA A 367 -88.85 16.87 4.85
CA ALA A 367 -87.53 17.22 5.38
C ALA A 367 -86.55 16.03 5.39
N THR A 368 -87.08 14.81 5.46
CA THR A 368 -86.33 13.55 5.47
C THR A 368 -85.63 13.27 4.14
N ALA A 369 -86.30 13.53 3.01
CA ALA A 369 -85.74 13.33 1.67
C ALA A 369 -84.63 14.36 1.38
N HIS A 370 -84.86 15.62 1.78
CA HIS A 370 -83.85 16.67 1.69
C HIS A 370 -82.61 16.36 2.56
N PHE A 371 -82.80 15.81 3.75
CA PHE A 371 -81.70 15.35 4.61
C PHE A 371 -80.90 14.21 3.96
N ALA A 372 -81.57 13.20 3.37
CA ALA A 372 -80.91 12.07 2.70
C ALA A 372 -80.05 12.53 1.51
N TYR A 373 -80.54 13.49 0.71
CA TYR A 373 -79.76 14.11 -0.37
C TYR A 373 -78.53 14.86 0.14
N LEU A 374 -78.66 15.64 1.21
CA LEU A 374 -77.53 16.37 1.82
C LEU A 374 -76.52 15.42 2.47
N ALA A 375 -76.98 14.35 3.12
CA ALA A 375 -76.14 13.31 3.71
C ALA A 375 -75.30 12.61 2.63
N ALA A 376 -75.93 12.13 1.56
CA ALA A 376 -75.23 11.53 0.42
C ALA A 376 -74.24 12.51 -0.23
N THR A 377 -74.60 13.79 -0.34
CA THR A 377 -73.68 14.83 -0.86
C THR A 377 -72.45 15.01 0.04
N ARG A 378 -72.63 14.99 1.36
CA ARG A 378 -71.53 15.07 2.32
C ARG A 378 -70.63 13.84 2.26
N GLU A 379 -71.21 12.64 2.19
CA GLU A 379 -70.43 11.39 2.11
C GLU A 379 -69.64 11.29 0.82
N ILE A 380 -70.21 11.73 -0.31
CA ILE A 380 -69.47 11.87 -1.57
C ILE A 380 -68.27 12.80 -1.38
N ALA A 381 -68.47 13.98 -0.79
CA ALA A 381 -67.37 14.93 -0.56
C ALA A 381 -66.26 14.37 0.32
N LEU A 382 -66.59 13.55 1.34
CA LEU A 382 -65.61 12.89 2.19
C LEU A 382 -64.83 11.80 1.42
N ASN A 383 -65.51 10.99 0.61
CA ASN A 383 -64.87 9.95 -0.20
C ASN A 383 -64.00 10.55 -1.32
N VAL A 384 -64.41 11.66 -1.94
CA VAL A 384 -63.56 12.40 -2.90
C VAL A 384 -62.29 12.91 -2.21
N LYS A 385 -62.40 13.46 -1.01
CA LYS A 385 -61.21 13.90 -0.24
C LYS A 385 -60.29 12.72 0.08
N GLN A 386 -60.86 11.56 0.43
CA GLN A 386 -60.08 10.34 0.67
C GLN A 386 -59.41 9.84 -0.62
N TRP A 387 -60.09 9.92 -1.75
CA TRP A 387 -59.53 9.61 -3.06
C TRP A 387 -58.31 10.49 -3.38
N ASP A 388 -58.42 11.81 -3.17
CA ASP A 388 -57.32 12.74 -3.43
C ASP A 388 -56.06 12.40 -2.58
N VAL A 389 -56.26 12.03 -1.31
CA VAL A 389 -55.16 11.57 -0.44
C VAL A 389 -54.52 10.30 -0.99
N LEU A 390 -55.33 9.31 -1.41
CA LEU A 390 -54.81 8.06 -1.96
C LEU A 390 -54.07 8.27 -3.29
N ILE A 391 -54.50 9.21 -4.12
CA ILE A 391 -53.79 9.58 -5.36
C ILE A 391 -52.43 10.22 -5.06
N GLU A 392 -52.34 11.09 -4.06
CA GLU A 392 -51.06 11.68 -3.68
C GLU A 392 -50.11 10.62 -3.07
N GLU A 393 -50.61 9.74 -2.21
CA GLU A 393 -49.85 8.59 -1.69
C GLU A 393 -49.35 7.68 -2.81
N LYS A 394 -50.19 7.41 -3.83
CA LYS A 394 -49.81 6.61 -5.00
C LYS A 394 -48.63 7.26 -5.72
N LYS A 395 -48.72 8.56 -6.00
CA LYS A 395 -47.69 9.32 -6.69
C LYS A 395 -46.37 9.29 -5.91
N GLU A 396 -46.41 9.46 -4.59
CA GLU A 396 -45.23 9.37 -3.73
C GLU A 396 -44.55 8.00 -3.83
N ILE A 397 -45.33 6.91 -3.84
CA ILE A 397 -44.80 5.54 -3.94
C ILE A 397 -44.20 5.30 -5.34
N GLU A 398 -44.85 5.75 -6.40
CA GLU A 398 -44.36 5.64 -7.78
C GLU A 398 -43.05 6.43 -7.99
N GLU A 399 -42.94 7.64 -7.42
CA GLU A 399 -41.71 8.44 -7.48
C GLU A 399 -40.55 7.73 -6.76
N LYS A 400 -40.80 7.16 -5.57
CA LYS A 400 -39.78 6.38 -4.83
C LYS A 400 -39.34 5.13 -5.58
N LEU A 401 -40.27 4.42 -6.23
CA LEU A 401 -39.92 3.26 -7.07
C LEU A 401 -39.03 3.68 -8.24
N LYS A 402 -39.37 4.78 -8.93
CA LYS A 402 -38.59 5.30 -10.05
C LYS A 402 -37.19 5.75 -9.61
N GLU A 403 -37.07 6.38 -8.46
CA GLU A 403 -35.77 6.76 -7.88
C GLU A 403 -34.91 5.52 -7.61
N MET A 404 -35.49 4.47 -7.03
CA MET A 404 -34.80 3.21 -6.79
C MET A 404 -34.39 2.48 -8.08
N GLU A 405 -35.23 2.49 -9.12
CA GLU A 405 -34.91 1.90 -10.43
C GLU A 405 -33.79 2.65 -11.15
N ALA A 406 -33.64 3.96 -10.91
CA ALA A 406 -32.59 4.77 -11.52
C ALA A 406 -31.20 4.51 -10.91
N SER A 407 -31.12 3.92 -9.70
CA SER A 407 -29.85 3.70 -8.99
C SER A 407 -29.80 2.31 -8.35
N PRO A 408 -29.74 1.23 -9.17
CA PRO A 408 -29.59 -0.13 -8.65
C PRO A 408 -28.20 -0.32 -8.02
N PRO A 409 -28.06 -1.15 -6.97
CA PRO A 409 -26.76 -1.55 -6.47
C PRO A 409 -26.01 -2.39 -7.51
N SER A 410 -24.70 -2.54 -7.33
CA SER A 410 -23.88 -3.40 -8.21
C SER A 410 -24.34 -4.86 -8.18
N ASP A 411 -24.39 -5.49 -9.36
CA ASP A 411 -24.77 -6.91 -9.50
C ASP A 411 -23.66 -7.88 -9.09
N VAL A 412 -22.41 -7.47 -9.30
CA VAL A 412 -21.21 -8.27 -9.00
C VAL A 412 -20.19 -7.41 -8.28
N TYR A 413 -19.38 -8.06 -7.44
CA TYR A 413 -18.24 -7.42 -6.80
C TYR A 413 -17.11 -7.20 -7.82
N LEU A 414 -16.70 -8.25 -8.54
CA LEU A 414 -15.73 -8.20 -9.62
C LEU A 414 -16.28 -8.97 -10.82
N SER A 415 -16.17 -8.40 -12.03
CA SER A 415 -16.45 -9.16 -13.25
C SER A 415 -15.33 -10.19 -13.50
N THR A 416 -15.56 -11.14 -14.40
CA THR A 416 -14.53 -12.12 -14.81
C THR A 416 -13.26 -11.44 -15.33
N LYS A 417 -13.40 -10.31 -16.05
CA LYS A 417 -12.25 -9.54 -16.53
C LYS A 417 -11.51 -8.84 -15.41
N ASP A 418 -12.23 -8.22 -14.48
CA ASP A 418 -11.61 -7.56 -13.32
C ASP A 418 -10.87 -8.60 -12.45
N ARG A 419 -11.44 -9.80 -12.31
CA ARG A 419 -10.80 -10.91 -11.59
C ARG A 419 -9.49 -11.36 -12.25
N GLN A 420 -9.43 -11.43 -13.58
CA GLN A 420 -8.19 -11.79 -14.30
C GLN A 420 -7.09 -10.75 -14.11
N ILE A 421 -7.44 -9.46 -14.11
CA ILE A 421 -6.48 -8.38 -13.82
C ILE A 421 -6.03 -8.48 -12.36
N LEU A 422 -6.94 -8.76 -11.43
CA LEU A 422 -6.60 -8.97 -10.02
C LEU A 422 -5.65 -10.16 -9.82
N ASP A 423 -5.87 -11.26 -10.55
CA ASP A 423 -5.00 -12.43 -10.51
C ASP A 423 -3.60 -12.10 -11.04
N TRP A 424 -3.43 -11.13 -11.95
CA TRP A 424 -2.11 -10.63 -12.33
C TRP A 424 -1.41 -9.94 -11.15
N HIS A 425 -2.10 -9.14 -10.35
CA HIS A 425 -1.53 -8.53 -9.14
C HIS A 425 -1.15 -9.60 -8.10
N PHE A 426 -1.96 -10.66 -7.94
CA PHE A 426 -1.59 -11.81 -7.11
C PHE A 426 -0.35 -12.53 -7.63
N ALA A 427 -0.28 -12.83 -8.93
CA ALA A 427 0.89 -13.46 -9.55
C ALA A 427 2.16 -12.58 -9.38
N ASN A 428 2.00 -11.26 -9.46
CA ASN A 428 3.07 -10.31 -9.24
C ASN A 428 3.54 -10.28 -7.77
N LEU A 429 2.62 -10.48 -6.81
CA LEU A 429 2.96 -10.68 -5.39
C LEU A 429 3.64 -12.04 -5.15
N GLU A 430 3.20 -13.11 -5.82
CA GLU A 430 3.86 -14.42 -5.78
C GLU A 430 5.26 -14.36 -6.36
N PHE A 431 5.46 -13.60 -7.44
CA PHE A 431 6.78 -13.33 -8.02
C PHE A 431 7.70 -12.64 -7.00
N ALA A 432 7.22 -11.61 -6.30
CA ALA A 432 8.02 -10.89 -5.32
C ALA A 432 8.45 -11.77 -4.14
N ASN A 433 7.59 -12.70 -3.73
CA ASN A 433 7.86 -13.63 -2.64
C ASN A 433 8.47 -14.97 -3.10
N ALA A 434 8.62 -15.18 -4.41
CA ALA A 434 9.08 -16.41 -5.04
C ALA A 434 8.33 -17.68 -4.56
N THR A 435 7.04 -17.56 -4.22
CA THR A 435 6.22 -18.67 -3.72
C THR A 435 4.72 -18.36 -3.90
N PRO A 436 3.86 -19.38 -4.06
CA PRO A 436 2.42 -19.18 -4.07
C PRO A 436 1.89 -18.53 -2.78
N LEU A 437 0.83 -17.73 -2.87
CA LEU A 437 0.27 -17.00 -1.71
C LEU A 437 -0.22 -17.94 -0.60
N ASN A 438 -0.57 -19.18 -0.94
CA ASN A 438 -0.99 -20.20 0.02
C ASN A 438 0.16 -20.71 0.92
N ASN A 439 1.42 -20.43 0.57
CA ASN A 439 2.57 -20.77 1.39
C ASN A 439 3.03 -19.61 2.28
N LEU A 440 2.51 -18.40 2.06
CA LEU A 440 2.88 -17.21 2.84
C LEU A 440 2.12 -17.16 4.15
N SER A 441 2.84 -16.96 5.25
CA SER A 441 2.24 -16.73 6.57
C SER A 441 1.43 -15.45 6.56
N LEU A 442 0.13 -15.50 6.89
CA LEU A 442 -0.70 -14.29 6.96
C LEU A 442 -0.09 -13.22 7.89
N LYS A 443 0.51 -13.64 9.01
CA LYS A 443 1.00 -12.73 10.06
C LYS A 443 2.37 -12.14 9.80
N HIS A 444 3.20 -12.80 9.00
CA HIS A 444 4.65 -12.55 8.97
C HIS A 444 5.24 -12.45 7.56
N TRP A 445 4.43 -12.50 6.50
CA TRP A 445 4.96 -12.46 5.13
C TRP A 445 5.61 -11.12 4.78
N ASP A 446 5.23 -10.05 5.47
CA ASP A 446 5.64 -8.66 5.29
C ASP A 446 6.47 -8.11 6.48
N GLN A 447 7.01 -8.99 7.34
CA GLN A 447 7.72 -8.61 8.56
C GLN A 447 9.01 -7.79 8.31
N ASP A 448 9.56 -7.84 7.09
CA ASP A 448 10.77 -7.14 6.68
C ASP A 448 10.50 -5.79 5.99
N ASP A 449 9.24 -5.42 5.76
CA ASP A 449 8.87 -4.17 5.09
C ASP A 449 9.33 -2.92 5.88
N ASP A 450 9.42 -3.00 7.21
CA ASP A 450 9.94 -1.91 8.05
C ASP A 450 11.43 -1.57 7.80
N PHE A 451 12.15 -2.45 7.10
CA PHE A 451 13.57 -2.29 6.79
C PHE A 451 13.83 -2.00 5.31
N GLU A 452 12.79 -1.63 4.55
CA GLU A 452 12.94 -1.26 3.15
C GLU A 452 13.90 -0.07 2.98
N PHE A 453 14.74 -0.14 1.94
CA PHE A 453 15.67 0.93 1.60
C PHE A 453 14.99 2.08 0.85
N THR A 454 15.47 3.29 1.08
CA THR A 454 14.97 4.49 0.38
C THR A 454 15.58 4.62 -1.02
N GLY A 455 14.91 5.42 -1.86
CA GLY A 455 15.28 5.65 -3.24
C GLY A 455 14.68 4.67 -4.26
N ASN A 456 14.97 4.90 -5.53
CA ASN A 456 14.46 4.10 -6.65
C ASN A 456 15.15 2.74 -6.75
N HIS A 457 14.47 1.74 -7.31
CA HIS A 457 15.12 0.48 -7.68
C HIS A 457 15.91 0.62 -8.98
N LEU A 458 17.05 -0.05 -9.03
CA LEU A 458 18.01 0.02 -10.13
C LEU A 458 18.32 -1.37 -10.68
N THR A 459 18.72 -1.43 -11.95
CA THR A 459 19.31 -2.61 -12.59
C THR A 459 20.75 -2.30 -13.01
N GLY A 460 21.59 -3.33 -13.02
CA GLY A 460 22.98 -3.27 -13.50
C GLY A 460 23.15 -3.70 -14.95
#